data_AF-A0A357V8V5-F1
#
_entry.id   AF-A0A357V8V5-F1
#
_cell.length_a   1.000
_cell.length_b   1.000
_cell.length_c   1.000
_cell.angle_alpha   90.00
_cell.angle_beta   90.00
_cell.angle_gamma   90.00
#
_symmetry.space_group_name_H-M   'P 1'
#
loop_
_entity.id
_entity.type
_entity.pdbx_description
1 polymer ?
#
loop_
_entity_poly.entity_id
_entity_poly.type
_entity_poly.pdbx_seq_one_letter_code
_entity_poly.pdbx_strand_id
1 'polypeptide(L)'
;APRRAIDGKAVTQIAYARQGIITPEMEFIAIRENMLRERLPEEVLKKARDGAESFGAEIPDFITPEFVRSEVARGRAVIPNNINH
;
A
#
# COMPACT_ATOMS: atom_id res chain seq x y z
N ALA A 1 -10.71 12.39 -24.70
CA ALA A 1 -11.80 11.45 -24.33
C ALA A 1 -11.42 10.75 -23.03
N PRO A 2 -12.37 10.32 -22.19
CA PRO A 2 -12.08 9.53 -20.99
C PRO A 2 -11.33 8.24 -21.36
N ARG A 3 -10.36 7.86 -20.53
CA ARG A 3 -9.63 6.60 -20.62
C ARG A 3 -10.56 5.44 -20.25
N ARG A 4 -10.33 4.31 -20.90
CA ARG A 4 -11.02 3.03 -20.67
C ARG A 4 -10.03 1.89 -20.81
N ALA A 5 -10.32 0.77 -20.16
CA ALA A 5 -9.59 -0.48 -20.37
C ALA A 5 -9.68 -0.94 -21.84
N ILE A 6 -8.67 -1.68 -22.30
CA ILE A 6 -8.59 -2.26 -23.65
C ILE A 6 -8.41 -3.77 -23.56
N ASP A 7 -8.78 -4.49 -24.63
CA ASP A 7 -8.52 -5.92 -24.83
C ASP A 7 -8.98 -6.84 -23.68
N GLY A 8 -10.08 -6.47 -23.01
CA GLY A 8 -10.61 -7.23 -21.87
C GLY A 8 -9.71 -7.26 -20.62
N LYS A 9 -8.63 -6.46 -20.59
CA LYS A 9 -7.69 -6.41 -19.47
C LYS A 9 -8.26 -5.58 -18.34
N ALA A 10 -8.31 -6.15 -17.14
CA ALA A 10 -8.65 -5.40 -15.94
C ALA A 10 -7.53 -4.39 -15.63
N VAL A 11 -7.90 -3.12 -15.43
CA VAL A 11 -6.97 -2.00 -15.14
C VAL A 11 -7.04 -1.54 -13.68
N THR A 12 -7.47 -2.42 -12.78
CA THR A 12 -7.66 -2.13 -11.36
C THR A 12 -6.41 -2.50 -10.56
N GLN A 13 -6.21 -1.82 -9.43
CA GLN A 13 -5.08 -2.09 -8.54
C GLN A 13 -5.08 -3.53 -8.01
N ILE A 14 -6.25 -4.12 -7.74
CA ILE A 14 -6.36 -5.53 -7.34
C ILE A 14 -5.96 -6.52 -8.45
N ALA A 15 -6.24 -6.20 -9.71
CA ALA A 15 -5.84 -7.03 -10.83
C ALA A 15 -4.32 -7.04 -10.98
N TYR A 16 -3.68 -5.86 -10.94
CA TYR A 16 -2.22 -5.75 -10.98
C TYR A 16 -1.56 -6.42 -9.76
N ALA A 17 -2.11 -6.21 -8.56
CA ALA A 17 -1.58 -6.80 -7.33
C ALA A 17 -1.54 -8.34 -7.38
N ARG A 18 -2.61 -8.97 -7.88
CA ARG A 18 -2.72 -10.43 -8.03
C ARG A 18 -1.82 -10.99 -9.13
N GLN A 19 -1.43 -10.18 -10.10
CA GLN A 19 -0.42 -10.52 -11.11
C GLN A 19 1.02 -10.35 -10.60
N GLY A 20 1.20 -9.93 -9.34
CA GLY A 20 2.53 -9.68 -8.77
C GLY A 20 3.14 -8.35 -9.22
N ILE A 21 2.35 -7.45 -9.81
CA ILE A 21 2.84 -6.16 -10.32
C ILE A 21 2.71 -5.11 -9.22
N ILE A 22 3.82 -4.46 -8.91
CA ILE A 22 3.86 -3.23 -8.09
C ILE A 22 3.62 -2.05 -9.02
N THR A 23 2.56 -1.30 -8.78
CA THR A 23 2.22 -0.10 -9.54
C THR A 23 2.85 1.15 -8.91
N PRO A 24 3.00 2.27 -9.67
CA PRO A 24 3.43 3.54 -9.09
C PRO A 24 2.53 4.01 -7.93
N GLU A 25 1.24 3.70 -7.95
CA GLU A 25 0.35 4.03 -6.84
C GLU A 25 0.66 3.24 -5.57
N MET A 26 1.05 1.96 -5.68
CA MET A 26 1.46 1.17 -4.53
C MET A 26 2.76 1.70 -3.92
N GLU A 27 3.71 2.12 -4.76
CA GLU A 27 4.94 2.79 -4.30
C GLU A 27 4.64 4.12 -3.61
N PHE A 28 3.77 4.93 -4.20
CA PHE A 28 3.34 6.21 -3.62
C PHE A 28 2.71 6.01 -2.23
N ILE A 29 1.81 5.04 -2.09
CA ILE A 29 1.18 4.72 -0.80
C ILE A 29 2.22 4.24 0.20
N ALA A 30 3.16 3.37 -0.18
CA ALA A 30 4.21 2.92 0.73
C ALA A 30 5.06 4.09 1.28
N ILE A 31 5.46 5.03 0.42
CA ILE A 31 6.19 6.23 0.84
C ILE A 31 5.34 7.08 1.79
N ARG A 32 4.08 7.31 1.43
CA ARG A 32 3.14 8.14 2.21
C ARG A 32 2.90 7.57 3.61
N GLU A 33 2.60 6.28 3.72
CA GLU A 33 2.30 5.62 4.99
C GLU A 33 3.50 5.55 5.94
N ASN A 34 4.72 5.63 5.40
CA ASN A 34 5.91 5.75 6.24
C ASN A 34 6.10 7.17 6.80
N MET A 35 5.46 8.23 6.30
CA MET A 35 5.56 9.59 6.87
C MET A 35 7.01 10.06 7.16
N LEU A 36 7.95 9.78 6.26
CA LEU A 36 9.39 10.06 6.44
C LEU A 36 9.99 9.42 7.71
N ARG A 37 9.50 8.24 8.13
CA ARG A 37 9.93 7.48 9.31
C ARG A 37 11.44 7.33 9.42
N GLU A 38 12.11 7.19 8.28
CA GLU A 38 13.58 7.10 8.17
C GLU A 38 14.33 8.29 8.78
N ARG A 39 13.66 9.46 8.91
CA ARG A 39 14.24 10.68 9.49
C ARG A 39 14.06 10.77 11.00
N LEU A 40 13.27 9.87 11.59
CA LEU A 40 13.02 9.86 13.02
C LEU A 40 14.07 9.01 13.74
N PRO A 41 14.53 9.43 14.93
CA PRO A 41 15.40 8.60 15.76
C PRO A 41 14.72 7.28 16.13
N GLU A 42 15.49 6.19 16.17
CA GLU A 42 14.98 4.83 16.45
C GLU A 42 14.21 4.75 17.78
N GLU A 43 14.65 5.50 18.80
CA GLU A 43 13.98 5.56 20.11
C GLU A 43 12.56 6.14 20.05
N VAL A 44 12.31 7.10 19.14
CA VAL A 44 10.98 7.66 18.92
C VAL A 44 10.07 6.62 18.26
N LEU A 45 10.62 5.84 17.32
CA LEU A 45 9.89 4.80 16.59
C LEU A 45 9.49 3.62 17.47
N LYS A 46 10.35 3.23 18.43
CA LYS A 46 10.04 2.20 19.43
C LYS A 46 8.92 2.65 20.36
N LYS A 47 9.03 3.86 20.93
CA LYS A 47 8.00 4.43 21.81
C LYS A 47 6.64 4.58 21.15
N ALA A 48 6.58 4.88 19.85
CA ALA A 48 5.31 4.99 19.13
C ALA A 48 4.52 3.67 19.05
N ARG A 49 5.17 2.54 19.34
CA ARG A 49 4.55 1.20 19.32
C ARG A 49 4.28 0.64 20.70
N ASP A 50 5.11 1.01 21.67
CA ASP A 50 5.00 0.49 23.02
C ASP A 50 3.65 0.89 23.63
N GLY A 51 2.83 -0.12 23.96
CA GLY A 51 1.55 0.05 24.66
C GLY A 51 0.29 0.06 23.79
N ALA A 52 0.41 -0.05 22.46
CA ALA A 52 -0.75 -0.16 21.57
C ALA A 52 -1.09 -1.63 21.26
N GLU A 53 -2.28 -2.09 21.65
CA GLU A 53 -2.82 -3.40 21.27
C GLU A 53 -3.34 -3.35 19.83
N SER A 54 -2.99 -4.35 19.01
CA SER A 54 -3.36 -4.42 17.59
C SER A 54 -4.46 -5.45 17.29
N PHE A 55 -4.90 -6.24 18.28
CA PHE A 55 -5.94 -7.27 18.15
C PHE A 55 -5.67 -8.26 17.01
N GLY A 56 -4.39 -8.59 16.78
CA GLY A 56 -3.96 -9.52 15.74
C GLY A 56 -3.75 -8.89 14.35
N ALA A 57 -3.77 -7.56 14.23
CA ALA A 57 -3.45 -6.90 12.96
C ALA A 57 -1.96 -7.05 12.60
N GLU A 58 -1.69 -7.35 11.32
CA GLU A 58 -0.35 -7.43 10.74
C GLU A 58 0.14 -6.04 10.31
N ILE A 59 0.69 -5.26 11.25
CA ILE A 59 1.21 -3.91 10.98
C ILE A 59 2.75 -3.93 11.01
N PRO A 60 3.44 -3.81 9.86
CA PRO A 60 4.90 -3.84 9.83
C PRO A 60 5.52 -2.53 10.35
N ASP A 61 6.83 -2.57 10.61
CA ASP A 61 7.63 -1.41 11.07
C ASP A 61 7.75 -0.37 9.97
N PHE A 62 7.89 -0.87 8.76
CA PHE A 62 8.13 -0.10 7.57
C PHE A 62 7.26 -0.64 6.45
N ILE A 63 6.52 0.26 5.80
CA ILE A 63 5.60 -0.09 4.73
C ILE A 63 6.40 -0.16 3.43
N THR A 64 6.47 -1.33 2.80
CA THR A 64 7.11 -1.50 1.50
C THR A 64 6.06 -1.53 0.38
N PRO A 65 6.44 -1.19 -0.88
CA PRO A 65 5.52 -1.35 -2.00
C PRO A 65 5.01 -2.79 -2.15
N GLU A 66 5.86 -3.78 -1.82
CA GLU A 66 5.49 -5.19 -1.82
C GLU A 66 4.47 -5.54 -0.73
N PHE A 67 4.59 -4.95 0.47
CA PHE A 67 3.57 -5.11 1.52
C PHE A 67 2.22 -4.57 1.03
N VAL A 68 2.18 -3.35 0.48
CA VAL A 68 0.97 -2.74 -0.07
C VAL A 68 0.36 -3.62 -1.16
N ARG A 69 1.17 -4.08 -2.12
CA ARG A 69 0.73 -5.02 -3.17
C ARG A 69 0.11 -6.28 -2.57
N SER A 70 0.74 -6.87 -1.56
CA SER A 70 0.26 -8.10 -0.92
C SER A 70 -1.10 -7.91 -0.23
N GLU A 71 -1.31 -6.79 0.45
CA GLU A 71 -2.57 -6.46 1.12
C GLU A 71 -3.70 -6.20 0.14
N VAL A 72 -3.40 -5.50 -0.96
CA VAL A 72 -4.36 -5.29 -2.07
C VAL A 72 -4.69 -6.63 -2.74
N ALA A 73 -3.71 -7.50 -2.99
CA ALA A 73 -3.93 -8.81 -3.62
C ALA A 73 -4.85 -9.72 -2.78
N ARG A 74 -4.66 -9.70 -1.45
CA ARG A 74 -5.50 -10.40 -0.46
C ARG A 74 -6.88 -9.76 -0.27
N GLY A 75 -7.08 -8.54 -0.77
CA GLY A 75 -8.31 -7.77 -0.59
C GLY A 75 -8.50 -7.21 0.82
N ARG A 76 -7.43 -7.14 1.63
CA ARG A 76 -7.45 -6.50 2.96
C ARG A 76 -7.29 -4.99 2.89
N ALA A 77 -6.74 -4.48 1.78
CA ALA A 77 -6.58 -3.05 1.51
C ALA A 77 -7.08 -2.68 0.09
N VAL A 78 -7.40 -1.41 -0.11
CA VAL A 78 -7.84 -0.86 -1.41
C VAL A 78 -7.15 0.46 -1.71
N ILE A 79 -6.90 0.75 -2.99
CA ILE A 79 -6.41 2.04 -3.48
C ILE A 79 -7.46 2.60 -4.45
N PRO A 80 -8.30 3.56 -4.01
CA PRO A 80 -9.29 4.20 -4.87
C PRO A 80 -8.62 5.14 -5.87
N ASN A 81 -8.25 4.62 -7.05
CA ASN A 81 -7.63 5.40 -8.11
C ASN A 81 -8.33 5.16 -9.45
N ASN A 82 -9.30 6.03 -9.79
CA ASN A 82 -9.96 5.99 -11.08
C ASN A 82 -8.99 6.50 -12.14
N ILE A 83 -8.86 5.80 -13.27
CA ILE A 83 -7.97 6.17 -14.40
C ILE A 83 -8.27 7.54 -15.04
N ASN A 84 -9.40 8.15 -14.70
CA ASN A 84 -9.85 9.47 -15.16
C ASN A 84 -9.86 10.55 -14.07
N HIS A 85 -9.39 10.22 -12.85
CA HIS A 85 -9.11 11.20 -11.79
C HIS A 85 -7.61 11.50 -11.78
#